data_AF-A0A519RM75-F1
#
_entry.id   AF-A0A519RM75-F1
#
_cell.length_a   1.000
_cell.length_b   1.000
_cell.length_c   1.000
_cell.angle_alpha   90.00
_cell.angle_beta   90.00
_cell.angle_gamma   90.00
#
_symmetry.space_group_name_H-M   'P 1'
#
loop_
_entity.id
_entity.type
_entity.pdbx_description
1 polymer ?
#
loop_
_entity_poly.entity_id
_entity_poly.type
_entity_poly.pdbx_seq_one_letter_code
_entity_poly.pdbx_strand_id
1 'polypeptide(L)' 'MLMDSFEVENFRSLKHLKLEKLARVNLLVGKNNSGKTSVLEALYAFSASETFAPVFLFNLPL' A
#
# COMPACT_ATOMS: atom_id res chain seq x y z
N MET A 1 16.74 -7.17 -4.40
CA MET A 1 16.38 -5.93 -5.11
C MET A 1 15.84 -4.94 -4.09
N LEU A 2 16.33 -3.70 -4.06
CA LEU A 2 15.77 -2.62 -3.24
C LEU A 2 14.95 -1.72 -4.17
N MET A 3 13.85 -1.18 -3.65
CA MET A 3 12.96 -0.29 -4.40
C MET A 3 13.31 1.16 -4.06
N ASP A 4 13.62 1.99 -5.05
CA ASP A 4 14.06 3.38 -4.84
C ASP A 4 12.88 4.36 -4.66
N SER A 5 11.72 4.02 -5.22
CA SER A 5 10.51 4.83 -5.15
C SER A 5 9.24 3.98 -5.21
N PHE A 6 8.17 4.50 -4.63
CA PHE A 6 6.82 3.92 -4.69
C PHE A 6 5.80 5.02 -4.96
N GLU A 7 4.89 4.79 -5.89
CA GLU A 7 3.83 5.73 -6.21
C GLU A 7 2.50 4.98 -6.30
N VAL A 8 1.47 5.55 -5.69
CA VAL A 8 0.12 4.99 -5.68
C VAL A 8 -0.91 6.09 -5.81
N GLU A 9 -1.90 5.85 -6.66
CA GLU A 9 -3.02 6.75 -6.91
C GLU A 9 -4.35 6.04 -6.69
N ASN A 10 -5.33 6.76 -6.16
CA ASN A 10 -6.71 6.29 -5.98
C ASN A 10 -6.83 4.92 -5.27
N PHE A 11 -5.97 4.65 -4.28
CA PHE A 11 -5.99 3.42 -3.50
C PHE A 11 -6.48 3.68 -2.07
N ARG A 12 -7.66 3.15 -1.73
CA ARG A 12 -8.31 3.37 -0.42
C ARG A 12 -8.37 4.87 -0.08
N SER A 13 -7.82 5.27 1.06
CA SER A 13 -7.76 6.67 1.50
C SER A 13 -6.66 7.51 0.82
N LEU A 14 -5.78 6.90 0.03
CA LEU A 14 -4.67 7.56 -0.65
C LEU A 14 -5.15 8.06 -2.02
N LYS A 15 -5.43 9.36 -2.13
CA LYS A 15 -5.76 9.98 -3.43
C LYS A 15 -4.54 9.95 -4.36
N HIS A 16 -3.39 10.38 -3.84
CA HIS A 16 -2.09 10.33 -4.50
C HIS A 16 -1.01 10.33 -3.42
N LEU A 17 -0.08 9.37 -3.49
CA LEU A 17 1.08 9.28 -2.61
C LEU A 17 2.30 8.88 -3.42
N LYS A 18 3.36 9.69 -3.31
CA LYS A 18 4.67 9.40 -3.86
C LYS A 18 5.70 9.34 -2.73
N LEU A 19 6.37 8.20 -2.61
CA LEU A 19 7.51 7.98 -1.71
C LEU A 19 8.77 7.89 -2.57
N GLU A 20 9.66 8.85 -2.41
CA GLU A 20 10.95 8.88 -3.10
C GLU A 20 12.09 8.53 -2.13
N LYS A 21 13.21 8.04 -2.66
CA LYS A 21 14.43 7.74 -1.88
C LYS A 21 14.18 6.75 -0.75
N LEU A 22 13.41 5.70 -1.03
CA LEU A 22 13.14 4.64 -0.07
C LEU A 22 14.46 3.97 0.36
N ALA A 23 14.66 3.89 1.67
CA ALA A 23 15.80 3.21 2.25
C ALA A 23 15.46 1.74 2.58
N ARG A 24 16.45 0.99 3.08
CA ARG A 24 16.22 -0.37 3.60
C ARG A 24 15.17 -0.41 4.72
N VAL A 25 15.06 0.68 5.49
CA VAL A 25 14.08 0.85 6.56
C VAL A 25 13.43 2.22 6.40
N ASN A 26 12.10 2.27 6.35
CA ASN A 26 11.33 3.50 6.24
C ASN A 26 10.33 3.56 7.39
N LEU A 27 10.27 4.69 8.11
CA LEU A 27 9.36 4.88 9.23
C LEU A 27 8.18 5.76 8.80
N LEU A 28 6.97 5.19 8.78
CA LEU A 28 5.73 5.92 8.51
C LEU A 28 5.11 6.43 9.81
N VAL A 29 5.09 7.74 10.02
CA VAL A 29 4.51 8.39 11.21
C VAL A 29 3.30 9.26 10.86
N GLY A 30 2.43 9.51 11.84
CA GLY A 30 1.26 10.37 11.70
C GLY A 30 0.13 9.94 12.61
N LYS A 31 -0.94 10.74 12.68
CA LYS A 31 -2.14 10.45 13.48
C LYS A 31 -2.83 9.14 13.08
N ASN A 32 -3.64 8.57 13.97
CA ASN A 32 -4.49 7.43 13.60
C ASN A 32 -5.36 7.78 12.39
N ASN A 33 -5.62 6.79 11.55
CA ASN A 33 -6.41 6.93 10.31
C ASN A 33 -5.79 7.87 9.24
N SER A 34 -4.51 8.25 9.35
CA SER A 34 -3.84 9.11 8.37
C SER A 34 -3.41 8.40 7.07
N GLY A 35 -3.85 7.16 6.83
CA GLY A 35 -3.51 6.38 5.63
C GLY A 35 -2.25 5.52 5.71
N LYS A 36 -1.57 5.41 6.86
CA LYS A 36 -0.36 4.57 7.02
C LYS A 36 -0.60 3.09 6.69
N THR A 37 -1.69 2.52 7.19
CA THR A 37 -2.07 1.13 6.88
C THR A 37 -2.35 0.98 5.38
N SER A 38 -3.01 1.96 4.75
CA SER A 38 -3.25 1.97 3.31
C SER A 38 -1.95 1.94 2.49
N VAL A 39 -0.87 2.58 2.95
CA VAL A 39 0.45 2.51 2.30
C VAL A 39 1.01 1.09 2.33
N LEU A 40 0.94 0.43 3.49
CA LEU A 40 1.42 -0.95 3.65
C LEU A 40 0.57 -1.94 2.84
N GLU A 41 -0.75 -1.75 2.80
CA GLU A 41 -1.66 -2.57 1.99
C GLU A 41 -1.39 -2.40 0.48
N ALA A 42 -1.09 -1.20 0.02
CA ALA A 42 -0.72 -0.96 -1.37
C ALA A 42 0.63 -1.61 -1.73
N LEU A 43 1.63 -1.49 -0.85
CA LEU A 43 2.93 -2.17 -1.00
C LEU A 43 2.79 -3.69 -1.01
N TYR A 44 1.95 -4.23 -0.13
CA TYR A 44 1.64 -5.65 -0.07
C TYR A 44 0.91 -6.14 -1.33
N ALA A 45 -0.09 -5.40 -1.80
CA ALA A 45 -0.78 -5.68 -3.05
C ALA A 45 0.18 -5.72 -4.24
N PHE A 46 1.10 -4.75 -4.30
CA PHE A 46 2.12 -4.70 -5.34
C PHE A 46 3.09 -5.89 -5.28
N SER A 47 3.54 -6.29 -4.08
CA SER A 47 4.47 -7.41 -3.92
C SER A 47 3.82 -8.80 -4.07
N ALA A 48 2.52 -8.92 -3.81
CA ALA A 48 1.76 -10.17 -3.90
C ALA A 48 1.30 -10.53 -5.33
N SER A 49 1.85 -9.88 -6.36
CA SER A 49 1.43 -9.95 -7.76
C SER A 49 1.66 -11.29 -8.48
N GLU A 50 1.88 -12.40 -7.76
CA GLU A 50 1.76 -13.76 -8.33
C GLU A 50 0.52 -14.53 -7.90
N THR A 51 -0.22 -14.14 -6.85
CA THR A 51 -1.52 -14.76 -6.56
C THR A 51 -2.36 -13.86 -5.67
N PHE A 52 -3.17 -12.99 -6.30
CA PHE A 52 -4.39 -12.46 -5.64
C PHE A 52 -5.41 -13.61 -5.53
N ALA A 53 -5.13 -14.57 -4.65
CA ALA A 53 -6.14 -15.49 -4.18
C ALA A 53 -7.15 -14.68 -3.34
N PRO A 54 -8.43 -15.05 -3.39
CA PRO A 54 -9.61 -14.19 -3.36
C PRO A 54 -9.99 -13.65 -1.97
N VAL A 55 -9.02 -13.26 -1.14
CA VAL A 55 -9.28 -12.80 0.24
C VAL A 55 -10.07 -11.48 0.26
N PHE A 56 -9.98 -10.65 -0.79
CA PHE A 56 -10.84 -9.46 -0.96
C PHE A 56 -12.18 -9.73 -1.67
N LEU A 57 -12.43 -10.91 -2.23
CA LEU A 57 -13.73 -11.25 -2.81
C LEU A 57 -14.77 -11.68 -1.77
N PHE A 58 -14.39 -11.87 -0.50
CA PHE A 58 -15.30 -12.30 0.58
C PHE A 58 -16.12 -11.18 1.26
N ASN A 59 -16.06 -9.93 0.78
CA ASN A 59 -16.88 -8.82 1.32
C ASN A 59 -17.77 -8.15 0.26
N LEU A 60 -18.19 -8.87 -0.78
CA LEU A 60 -19.40 -8.51 -1.51
C LEU A 60 -20.61 -8.99 -0.69
N PRO A 61 -21.53 -8.12 -0.25
CA PRO A 61 -22.84 -8.59 0.16
C PRO A 61 -23.51 -9.19 -1.09
N LEU A 62 -24.20 -10.32 -0.91
CA LEU A 62 -25.04 -10.94 -1.94
C LEU A 62 -25.99 -9.91 -2.58
#